data_AF-A0A955DPE0-F1
#
_entry.id   AF-A0A955DPE0-F1
#
_cell.length_a   1.000
_cell.length_b   1.000
_cell.length_c   1.000
_cell.angle_alpha   90.00
_cell.angle_beta   90.00
_cell.angle_gamma   90.00
#
_symmetry.space_group_name_H-M   'P 1'
#
loop_
_entity.id
_entity.type
_entity.pdbx_description
1 polymer ?
#
loop_
_entity_poly.entity_id
_entity_poly.type
_entity_poly.pdbx_seq_one_letter_code
_entity_poly.pdbx_strand_id
1 'polypeptide(L)'
;VISVGVILLFITIRLLSPEQPRLRERRTDRPVIIPTPELTAEPRLPETRDVAATLFETDAMPTFLGNALPDAATEAADGATEAIDLIALVARKLETSERISDVVYRDFDAGIETLSRAWMLLDDVTIAAADEAIGSVLLNAVRRKDVFDRLLTSLTPRTVRLGPPIEIWQNG
;
A
#
# COMPACT_ATOMS: atom_id res chain seq x y z
N VAL A 1 3.98 6.87 -15.26
CA VAL A 1 3.32 5.59 -15.62
C VAL A 1 4.10 4.42 -15.01
N ILE A 2 4.34 4.41 -13.69
CA ILE A 2 5.12 3.35 -13.01
C ILE A 2 4.30 2.66 -11.89
N SER A 3 3.18 3.22 -11.44
CA SER A 3 2.51 2.73 -10.21
C SER A 3 1.58 1.52 -10.35
N VAL A 4 1.37 0.96 -11.55
CA VAL A 4 0.56 -0.27 -11.72
C VAL A 4 1.42 -1.53 -11.66
N GLY A 5 2.71 -1.43 -11.96
CA GLY A 5 3.63 -2.58 -12.00
C GLY A 5 3.99 -3.15 -10.63
N VAL A 6 4.06 -2.30 -9.60
CA VAL A 6 4.52 -2.71 -8.25
C VAL A 6 3.45 -3.49 -7.49
N ILE A 7 2.18 -3.14 -7.67
CA ILE A 7 1.05 -3.83 -7.01
C ILE A 7 0.83 -5.22 -7.62
N LEU A 8 0.98 -5.38 -8.94
CA LEU A 8 0.93 -6.68 -9.61
C LEU A 8 2.13 -7.58 -9.25
N LEU A 9 3.31 -7.02 -9.00
CA LEU A 9 4.49 -7.80 -8.59
C LEU A 9 4.30 -8.41 -7.19
N PHE A 10 3.71 -7.68 -6.24
CA PHE A 10 3.48 -8.17 -4.88
C PHE A 10 2.47 -9.32 -4.81
N ILE A 11 1.42 -9.27 -5.63
CA ILE A 11 0.40 -10.34 -5.70
C ILE A 11 0.99 -11.61 -6.34
N THR A 12 1.88 -11.47 -7.34
CA THR A 12 2.49 -12.63 -8.02
C THR A 12 3.51 -13.36 -7.14
N ILE A 13 4.30 -12.63 -6.33
CA ILE A 13 5.35 -13.24 -5.48
C ILE A 13 4.76 -14.07 -4.33
N ARG A 14 3.59 -13.70 -3.77
CA ARG A 14 2.95 -14.47 -2.69
C ARG A 14 2.20 -15.72 -3.17
N LEU A 15 1.82 -15.79 -4.45
CA LEU A 15 1.14 -16.96 -5.03
C LEU A 15 2.12 -18.02 -5.58
N LEU A 16 3.40 -17.70 -5.73
CA LEU A 16 4.44 -18.58 -6.27
C LEU A 16 5.42 -19.07 -5.18
N SER A 17 4.91 -19.54 -4.05
CA SER A 17 5.71 -20.32 -3.09
C SER A 17 5.34 -21.81 -3.18
N PRO A 18 5.77 -22.53 -4.24
CA PRO A 18 5.72 -23.97 -4.22
C PRO A 18 6.80 -24.48 -3.26
N GLU A 19 6.40 -25.40 -2.39
CA GLU A 19 7.28 -26.22 -1.57
C GLU A 19 8.50 -26.68 -2.37
N GLN A 20 9.71 -26.35 -1.90
CA GLN A 20 10.94 -26.81 -2.53
C GLN A 20 11.13 -28.32 -2.28
N PRO A 21 11.29 -29.15 -3.32
CA PRO A 21 11.76 -30.52 -3.14
C PRO A 21 13.25 -30.52 -2.77
N ARG A 22 13.58 -31.21 -1.67
CA ARG A 22 14.95 -31.42 -1.18
C ARG A 22 15.80 -32.13 -2.23
N LEU A 23 16.74 -31.43 -2.83
CA LEU A 23 17.78 -32.04 -3.68
C LEU A 23 18.97 -32.48 -2.81
N ARG A 24 19.24 -33.79 -2.89
CA ARG A 24 20.35 -34.51 -2.26
C ARG A 24 21.69 -33.94 -2.70
N GLU A 25 22.56 -33.67 -1.73
CA GLU A 25 23.98 -33.38 -1.95
C GLU A 25 24.68 -34.55 -2.63
N ARG A 26 25.24 -34.31 -3.82
CA ARG A 26 26.21 -35.20 -4.46
C ARG A 26 27.58 -34.51 -4.40
N ARG A 27 28.40 -34.98 -3.47
CA ARG A 27 29.79 -34.60 -3.25
C ARG A 27 30.62 -34.99 -4.47
N THR A 28 31.31 -34.03 -5.08
CA THR A 28 32.41 -34.29 -6.01
C THR A 28 33.57 -33.36 -5.68
N ASP A 29 34.62 -33.95 -5.11
CA ASP A 29 35.92 -33.35 -4.88
C ASP A 29 36.60 -33.04 -6.21
N ARG A 30 36.74 -31.75 -6.55
CA ARG A 30 37.81 -31.20 -7.38
C ARG A 30 37.80 -29.67 -7.30
N PRO A 31 38.91 -29.00 -6.96
CA PRO A 31 39.00 -27.56 -7.05
C PRO A 31 39.19 -27.17 -8.52
N VAL A 32 38.12 -26.73 -9.17
CA VAL A 32 38.20 -26.02 -10.46
C VAL A 32 38.38 -24.55 -10.13
N ILE A 33 39.57 -24.01 -10.44
CA ILE A 33 39.83 -22.57 -10.38
C ILE A 33 39.10 -21.94 -11.56
N ILE A 34 37.94 -21.35 -11.30
CA ILE A 34 37.19 -20.56 -12.26
C ILE A 34 37.73 -19.13 -12.15
N PRO A 35 38.22 -18.50 -13.24
CA PRO A 35 38.58 -17.09 -13.23
C PRO A 35 37.34 -16.29 -12.84
N THR A 36 37.46 -15.51 -11.78
CA THR A 36 36.40 -14.65 -11.26
C THR A 36 36.16 -13.53 -12.27
N PRO A 37 35.01 -13.48 -12.98
CA PRO A 37 34.62 -12.24 -13.63
C PRO A 37 34.38 -11.22 -12.52
N GLU A 38 35.02 -10.05 -12.62
CA GLU A 38 34.69 -8.89 -11.79
C GLU A 38 33.16 -8.74 -11.79
N LEU A 39 32.57 -8.91 -10.60
CA LEU A 39 31.18 -8.66 -10.32
C LEU A 39 30.90 -7.19 -10.65
N THR A 40 30.48 -6.98 -11.90
CA THR A 40 29.72 -5.79 -12.29
C THR A 40 28.55 -5.76 -11.32
N ALA A 41 28.50 -4.69 -10.53
CA ALA A 41 27.60 -4.49 -9.41
C ALA A 41 26.23 -5.15 -9.66
N GLU A 42 25.83 -6.05 -8.76
CA GLU A 42 24.46 -6.55 -8.70
C GLU A 42 23.51 -5.34 -8.78
N PRO A 43 22.49 -5.36 -9.66
CA PRO A 43 21.39 -4.44 -9.51
C PRO A 43 20.73 -4.77 -8.18
N ARG A 44 21.14 -4.07 -7.11
CA ARG A 44 20.46 -4.09 -5.83
C ARG A 44 19.01 -3.71 -6.12
N LEU A 45 18.12 -4.69 -5.99
CA LEU A 45 16.71 -4.41 -5.84
C LEU A 45 16.60 -3.44 -4.65
N PRO A 46 15.94 -2.29 -4.82
CA PRO A 46 15.78 -1.35 -3.71
C PRO A 46 15.14 -2.11 -2.55
N GLU A 47 15.80 -2.08 -1.40
CA GLU A 47 15.25 -2.63 -0.18
C GLU A 47 13.85 -2.02 -0.01
N THR A 48 12.84 -2.87 0.16
CA THR A 48 11.42 -2.48 0.17
C THR A 48 11.08 -1.43 1.23
N ARG A 49 12.01 -1.18 2.16
CA ARG A 49 11.95 -0.13 3.17
C ARG A 49 12.08 1.29 2.59
N ASP A 50 12.84 1.47 1.51
CA ASP A 50 13.07 2.80 0.93
C ASP A 50 11.96 3.24 -0.04
N VAL A 51 11.26 2.31 -0.68
CA VAL A 51 10.16 2.64 -1.61
C VAL A 51 8.91 3.11 -0.88
N ALA A 52 8.67 2.61 0.34
CA ALA A 52 7.61 3.12 1.21
C ALA A 52 7.89 4.58 1.64
N ALA A 53 9.15 4.95 1.84
CA ALA A 53 9.52 6.32 2.17
C ALA A 53 9.27 7.28 0.99
N THR A 54 9.57 6.86 -0.24
CA THR A 54 9.43 7.75 -1.42
C THR A 54 7.99 7.95 -1.89
N LEU A 55 7.05 7.07 -1.53
CA LEU A 55 5.62 7.22 -1.87
C LEU A 55 4.86 8.11 -0.87
N PHE A 56 5.44 8.39 0.30
CA PHE A 56 4.84 9.18 1.37
C PHE A 56 5.71 10.36 1.82
N GLU A 57 6.68 10.79 1.00
CA GLU A 57 7.33 12.09 1.14
C GLU A 57 6.32 13.21 0.83
N THR A 58 5.40 13.45 1.75
CA THR A 58 4.89 14.79 1.97
C THR A 58 6.07 15.63 2.44
N ASP A 59 6.46 16.63 1.64
CA ASP A 59 7.53 17.62 1.87
C ASP A 59 7.40 18.47 3.15
N ALA A 60 6.57 18.04 4.09
CA ALA A 60 6.52 18.54 5.45
C ALA A 60 6.43 17.34 6.39
N MET A 61 7.58 16.81 6.78
CA MET A 61 7.68 16.01 8.01
C MET A 61 7.17 16.93 9.13
N PRO A 62 6.03 16.63 9.80
CA PRO A 62 5.53 17.50 10.84
C PRO A 62 6.60 17.56 11.93
N THR A 63 7.28 18.70 12.00
CA THR A 63 8.19 18.97 13.10
C THR A 63 7.32 18.98 14.34
N PHE A 64 7.59 18.04 15.25
CA PHE A 64 6.97 17.91 16.59
C PHE A 64 7.35 19.13 17.46
N LEU A 65 7.01 20.33 17.00
CA LEU A 65 7.14 21.60 17.71
C LEU A 65 5.76 21.96 18.23
N GLY A 66 5.29 21.25 19.26
CA GLY A 66 4.19 21.69 20.14
C GLY A 66 2.79 21.85 19.51
N ASN A 67 2.62 21.66 18.21
CA ASN A 67 1.31 21.61 17.58
C ASN A 67 0.76 20.21 17.79
N ALA A 68 -0.37 20.10 18.49
CA ALA A 68 -1.13 18.87 18.58
C ALA A 68 -1.32 18.27 17.18
N LEU A 69 -1.39 16.94 17.10
CA LEU A 69 -1.81 16.27 15.87
C LEU A 69 -3.10 16.93 15.35
N PRO A 70 -3.25 17.14 14.04
CA PRO A 70 -4.48 17.72 13.51
C PRO A 70 -5.68 16.93 14.02
N ASP A 71 -6.71 17.61 14.52
CA ASP A 71 -7.91 16.96 15.09
C ASP A 71 -8.49 15.90 14.14
N ALA A 72 -8.46 16.19 12.83
CA ALA A 72 -8.90 15.28 11.77
C ALA A 72 -8.12 13.95 11.70
N ALA A 73 -6.85 13.91 12.11
CA ALA A 73 -6.06 12.68 12.15
C ALA A 73 -6.42 11.84 13.39
N THR A 74 -6.64 12.50 14.54
CA THR A 74 -7.06 11.84 15.78
C THR A 74 -8.48 11.28 15.64
N GLU A 75 -9.43 12.07 15.14
CA GLU A 75 -10.79 11.60 14.85
C GLU A 75 -10.80 10.42 13.87
N ALA A 76 -9.94 10.46 12.84
CA ALA A 76 -9.82 9.37 11.89
C ALA A 76 -9.22 8.10 12.52
N ALA A 77 -8.26 8.24 13.45
CA ALA A 77 -7.70 7.12 14.20
C ALA A 77 -8.76 6.45 15.09
N ASP A 78 -9.59 7.23 15.77
CA ASP A 78 -10.71 6.71 16.56
C ASP A 78 -11.74 5.99 15.68
N GLY A 79 -11.95 6.46 14.44
CA GLY A 79 -12.85 5.85 13.44
C GLY A 79 -12.24 4.70 12.63
N ALA A 80 -10.99 4.32 12.84
CA ALA A 80 -10.29 3.39 11.96
C ALA A 80 -10.90 1.98 11.95
N THR A 81 -11.34 1.47 13.10
CA THR A 81 -12.00 0.16 13.18
C THR A 81 -13.31 0.13 12.38
N GLU A 82 -14.12 1.18 12.48
CA GLU A 82 -15.36 1.30 11.70
C GLU A 82 -15.08 1.40 10.20
N ALA A 83 -14.02 2.12 9.80
CA ALA A 83 -13.58 2.20 8.41
C ALA A 83 -13.15 0.83 7.86
N ILE A 84 -12.45 0.01 8.64
CA ILE A 84 -12.08 -1.37 8.27
C ILE A 84 -13.32 -2.22 8.07
N ASP A 85 -14.28 -2.16 9.00
CA ASP A 85 -15.54 -2.90 8.91
C ASP A 85 -16.35 -2.49 7.67
N LEU A 86 -16.36 -1.20 7.34
CA LEU A 86 -16.99 -0.67 6.14
C LEU A 86 -16.35 -1.23 4.86
N ILE A 87 -15.02 -1.28 4.80
CA ILE A 87 -14.27 -1.87 3.68
C ILE A 87 -14.54 -3.38 3.57
N ALA A 88 -14.56 -4.10 4.69
CA ALA A 88 -14.89 -5.52 4.72
C ALA A 88 -16.34 -5.78 4.23
N LEU A 89 -17.28 -4.89 4.57
CA LEU A 89 -18.65 -4.95 4.05
C LEU A 89 -18.68 -4.72 2.53
N VAL A 90 -17.88 -3.79 2.00
CA VAL A 90 -17.71 -3.60 0.56
C VAL A 90 -17.24 -4.89 -0.10
N ALA A 91 -16.26 -5.60 0.46
CA ALA A 91 -15.78 -6.87 -0.08
C ALA A 91 -16.91 -7.91 -0.22
N ARG A 92 -17.77 -8.03 0.80
CA ARG A 92 -18.94 -8.93 0.80
C ARG A 92 -20.00 -8.52 -0.22
N LYS A 93 -20.27 -7.22 -0.35
CA LYS A 93 -21.19 -6.68 -1.37
C LYS A 93 -20.68 -7.00 -2.78
N LEU A 94 -19.37 -6.86 -3.01
CA LEU A 94 -18.75 -7.19 -4.30
C LEU A 94 -18.84 -8.68 -4.63
N GLU A 95 -18.66 -9.56 -3.65
CA GLU A 95 -18.73 -11.01 -3.85
C GLU A 95 -20.13 -11.49 -4.27
N THR A 96 -21.16 -10.93 -3.63
CA THR A 96 -22.55 -11.41 -3.76
C THR A 96 -23.36 -10.71 -4.85
N SER A 97 -23.01 -9.46 -5.20
CA SER A 97 -23.81 -8.65 -6.11
C SER A 97 -23.33 -8.76 -7.55
N GLU A 98 -24.24 -9.12 -8.45
CA GLU A 98 -23.98 -9.12 -9.90
C GLU A 98 -23.83 -7.70 -10.45
N ARG A 99 -24.65 -6.76 -9.93
CA ARG A 99 -24.60 -5.32 -10.28
C ARG A 99 -24.10 -4.51 -9.08
N ILE A 100 -23.02 -3.76 -9.28
CA ILE A 100 -22.41 -2.93 -8.23
C ILE A 100 -23.01 -1.54 -8.27
N SER A 101 -23.49 -1.06 -7.12
CA SER A 101 -24.09 0.27 -6.99
C SER A 101 -23.03 1.33 -6.65
N ASP A 102 -23.34 2.60 -6.95
CA ASP A 102 -22.47 3.73 -6.58
C ASP A 102 -22.29 3.92 -5.07
N VAL A 103 -23.15 3.30 -4.26
CA VAL A 103 -22.99 3.27 -2.80
C VAL A 103 -21.74 2.48 -2.42
N VAL A 104 -21.44 1.37 -3.11
CA VAL A 104 -20.27 0.53 -2.81
C VAL A 104 -18.97 1.30 -2.99
N TYR A 105 -18.86 2.10 -4.06
CA TYR A 105 -17.67 2.93 -4.30
C TYR A 105 -17.56 4.07 -3.29
N ARG A 106 -18.66 4.71 -2.92
CA ARG A 106 -18.65 5.78 -1.90
C ARG A 106 -18.26 5.25 -0.51
N ASP A 107 -18.78 4.09 -0.13
CA ASP A 107 -18.45 3.42 1.13
C ASP A 107 -16.94 3.09 1.15
N PHE A 108 -16.41 2.58 0.04
CA PHE A 108 -14.98 2.29 -0.10
C PHE A 108 -14.13 3.56 -0.01
N ASP A 109 -14.47 4.61 -0.77
CA ASP A 109 -13.78 5.91 -0.73
C ASP A 109 -13.72 6.49 0.68
N ALA A 110 -14.85 6.45 1.41
CA ALA A 110 -14.93 6.96 2.78
C ALA A 110 -14.03 6.16 3.74
N GLY A 111 -13.99 4.83 3.59
CA GLY A 111 -13.10 3.97 4.38
C GLY A 111 -11.62 4.26 4.10
N ILE A 112 -11.25 4.36 2.83
CA ILE A 112 -9.87 4.68 2.42
C ILE A 112 -9.45 6.07 2.88
N GLU A 113 -10.31 7.07 2.75
CA GLU A 113 -10.04 8.44 3.21
C GLU A 113 -9.76 8.47 4.72
N THR A 114 -10.61 7.80 5.51
CA THR A 114 -10.44 7.69 6.97
C THR A 114 -9.12 7.00 7.32
N LEU A 115 -8.84 5.83 6.72
CA LEU A 115 -7.59 5.11 6.98
C LEU A 115 -6.35 5.89 6.54
N SER A 116 -6.41 6.60 5.42
CA SER A 116 -5.29 7.40 4.93
C SER A 116 -4.92 8.55 5.89
N ARG A 117 -5.92 9.13 6.57
CA ARG A 117 -5.72 10.18 7.59
C ARG A 117 -5.21 9.62 8.90
N ALA A 118 -5.65 8.43 9.26
CA ALA A 118 -5.29 7.75 10.49
C ALA A 118 -3.92 7.05 10.40
N TRP A 119 -3.40 6.77 9.20
CA TRP A 119 -2.35 5.77 8.95
C TRP A 119 -1.12 5.87 9.88
N MET A 120 -0.64 7.10 10.13
CA MET A 120 0.55 7.33 10.97
C MET A 120 0.31 7.10 12.48
N LEU A 121 -0.95 6.94 12.89
CA LEU A 121 -1.38 6.77 14.28
C LEU A 121 -1.86 5.35 14.57
N LEU A 122 -2.03 4.50 13.56
CA LEU A 122 -2.49 3.13 13.71
C LEU A 122 -1.35 2.22 14.21
N ASP A 123 -1.71 1.25 15.05
CA ASP A 123 -0.80 0.18 15.43
C ASP A 123 -0.69 -0.89 14.31
N ASP A 124 0.36 -1.70 14.39
CA ASP A 124 0.66 -2.73 13.37
C ASP A 124 -0.48 -3.73 13.16
N VAL A 125 -1.27 -4.05 14.20
CA VAL A 125 -2.38 -5.00 14.10
C VAL A 125 -3.52 -4.37 13.29
N THR A 126 -3.82 -3.11 13.57
CA THR A 126 -4.85 -2.36 12.82
C THR A 126 -4.44 -2.13 11.37
N ILE A 127 -3.15 -1.86 11.11
CA ILE A 127 -2.62 -1.76 9.74
C ILE A 127 -2.78 -3.08 8.99
N ALA A 128 -2.42 -4.21 9.61
CA ALA A 128 -2.57 -5.52 8.98
C ALA A 128 -4.04 -5.86 8.66
N ALA A 129 -4.96 -5.50 9.55
CA ALA A 129 -6.40 -5.70 9.33
C ALA A 129 -6.94 -4.82 8.19
N ALA A 130 -6.47 -3.57 8.09
CA ALA A 130 -6.79 -2.68 6.98
C ALA A 130 -6.29 -3.25 5.64
N ASP A 131 -5.03 -3.71 5.59
CA ASP A 131 -4.45 -4.34 4.40
C ASP A 131 -5.24 -5.58 3.95
N GLU A 132 -5.64 -6.44 4.89
CA GLU A 132 -6.46 -7.61 4.60
C GLU A 132 -7.82 -7.21 4.02
N ALA A 133 -8.49 -6.22 4.61
CA ALA A 133 -9.78 -5.75 4.15
C ALA A 133 -9.69 -5.15 2.73
N ILE A 134 -8.70 -4.30 2.48
CA ILE A 134 -8.45 -3.70 1.15
C ILE A 134 -8.10 -4.80 0.14
N GLY A 135 -7.23 -5.73 0.50
CA GLY A 135 -6.86 -6.87 -0.35
C GLY A 135 -8.06 -7.72 -0.75
N SER A 136 -8.97 -7.99 0.19
CA SER A 136 -10.22 -8.73 -0.07
C SER A 136 -11.13 -8.02 -1.06
N VAL A 137 -11.29 -6.70 -0.93
CA VAL A 137 -12.04 -5.87 -1.90
C VAL A 137 -11.45 -5.99 -3.30
N LEU A 138 -10.14 -5.82 -3.43
CA LEU A 138 -9.45 -5.86 -4.72
C LEU A 138 -9.51 -7.26 -5.36
N LEU A 139 -9.36 -8.32 -4.56
CA LEU A 139 -9.46 -9.70 -5.03
C LEU A 139 -10.87 -10.00 -5.55
N ASN A 140 -11.91 -9.55 -4.85
CA ASN A 140 -13.30 -9.72 -5.30
C ASN A 140 -13.64 -8.87 -6.53
N ALA A 141 -12.93 -7.76 -6.73
CA ALA A 141 -13.07 -6.91 -7.90
C ALA A 141 -12.33 -7.44 -9.13
N VAL A 142 -11.29 -8.27 -8.99
CA VAL A 142 -10.39 -8.67 -10.10
C VAL A 142 -11.12 -9.34 -11.28
N ARG A 143 -12.26 -9.98 -11.02
CA ARG A 143 -13.08 -10.63 -12.05
C ARG A 143 -13.85 -9.64 -12.94
N ARG A 144 -13.93 -8.37 -12.52
CA ARG A 144 -14.65 -7.28 -13.17
C ARG A 144 -13.71 -6.09 -13.34
N LYS A 145 -13.07 -6.02 -14.49
CA LYS A 145 -11.99 -5.06 -14.77
C LYS A 145 -12.43 -3.60 -14.52
N ASP A 146 -13.62 -3.23 -14.94
CA ASP A 146 -14.20 -1.90 -14.74
C ASP A 146 -14.37 -1.54 -13.26
N VAL A 147 -14.84 -2.49 -12.45
CA VAL A 147 -14.97 -2.32 -11.00
C VAL A 147 -13.60 -2.19 -10.35
N PHE A 148 -12.65 -3.05 -10.74
CA PHE A 148 -11.28 -3.03 -10.23
C PHE A 148 -10.56 -1.72 -10.54
N ASP A 149 -10.59 -1.25 -11.79
CA ASP A 149 -9.94 -0.01 -12.23
C ASP A 149 -10.49 1.20 -11.45
N ARG A 150 -11.80 1.21 -11.19
CA ARG A 150 -12.45 2.27 -10.40
C ARG A 150 -12.02 2.26 -8.94
N LEU A 151 -11.96 1.08 -8.30
CA LEU A 151 -11.50 0.96 -6.91
C LEU A 151 -10.02 1.32 -6.79
N LEU A 152 -9.19 0.93 -7.76
CA LEU A 152 -7.76 1.27 -7.78
C LEU A 152 -7.52 2.78 -7.87
N THR A 153 -8.36 3.50 -8.61
CA THR A 153 -8.33 4.97 -8.70
C THR A 153 -8.66 5.65 -7.36
N SER A 154 -9.29 4.93 -6.43
CA SER A 154 -9.64 5.46 -5.11
C SER A 154 -8.48 5.34 -4.12
N LEU A 155 -7.55 4.42 -4.39
CA LEU A 155 -6.31 4.22 -3.61
C LEU A 155 -5.19 5.18 -4.02
N THR A 156 -5.30 5.82 -5.18
CA THR A 156 -4.29 6.82 -5.58
C THR A 156 -4.50 8.10 -4.77
N PRO A 157 -3.43 8.68 -4.20
CA PRO A 157 -3.54 9.95 -3.50
C PRO A 157 -4.17 10.97 -4.46
N ARG A 158 -5.37 11.47 -4.12
CA ARG A 158 -5.94 12.60 -4.85
C ARG A 158 -4.95 13.72 -4.64
N THR A 159 -4.31 14.17 -5.72
CA THR A 159 -3.33 15.23 -5.67
C THR A 159 -4.00 16.42 -5.02
N VAL A 160 -3.70 16.64 -3.74
CA VAL A 160 -4.15 17.82 -3.03
C VAL A 160 -3.48 18.93 -3.80
N ARG A 161 -4.27 19.77 -4.48
CA ARG A 161 -3.74 21.04 -4.97
C ARG A 161 -3.27 21.76 -3.73
N LEU A 162 -1.98 21.67 -3.45
CA LEU A 162 -1.32 22.53 -2.49
C LEU A 162 -1.79 23.93 -2.86
N GLY A 163 -2.37 24.63 -1.89
CA GLY A 163 -2.69 26.04 -2.06
C GLY A 163 -1.45 26.80 -2.53
N PRO A 164 -1.60 28.06 -3.00
CA PRO A 164 -0.43 28.87 -3.31
C PRO A 164 0.56 28.79 -2.13
N PRO A 165 1.88 28.68 -2.43
CA PRO A 165 2.90 28.50 -1.40
C PRO A 165 2.68 29.54 -0.31
N ILE A 166 2.61 29.09 0.95
CA ILE A 166 2.52 29.99 2.09
C ILE A 166 3.78 30.86 2.03
N GLU A 167 3.60 32.14 1.67
CA GLU A 167 4.67 33.13 1.77
C GLU A 167 5.04 33.25 3.25
N ILE A 168 6.11 32.56 3.64
CA ILE A 168 6.70 32.72 4.96
C ILE A 168 7.37 34.09 4.92
N TRP A 169 6.65 35.11 5.39
CA TRP A 169 7.14 36.48 5.51
C TRP A 169 8.47 36.47 6.25
N GLN A 170 9.55 36.79 5.54
CA GLN A 170 10.84 37.15 6.14
C GLN A 170 10.64 38.51 6.83
N ASN A 171 10.37 38.49 8.13
CA ASN A 171 10.48 39.69 8.95
C ASN A 171 11.97 40.02 9.09
N GLY A 172 12.37 41.15 8.50
CA GLY A 172 13.64 41.81 8.74
C GLY A 172 13.67 42.58 10.06
#